data_AF-A0A6V8Q705-F1
#
_entry.id   AF-A0A6V8Q705-F1
#
_cell.length_a   1.000
_cell.length_b   1.000
_cell.length_c   1.000
_cell.angle_alpha   90.00
_cell.angle_beta   90.00
_cell.angle_gamma   90.00
#
_symmetry.space_group_name_H-M   'P 1'
#
loop_
_entity.id
_entity.type
_entity.pdbx_description
1 polymer ?
#
loop_
_entity_poly.entity_id
_entity_poly.type
_entity_poly.pdbx_seq_one_letter_code
_entity_poly.pdbx_strand_id
1 'polypeptide(L)'
;MEAIVYDVYETQYGTGLILFQNDRVRQLHLPLGDRYLFSQLSQLVKEKVLPTNSRSLLAQRVEEYFRGLRVEFDDVKVYDEDYPELRKLVFQALRKVKYGESCSYGYLAHATSKKTTP
;
A
#
# COMPACT_ATOMS: atom_id res chain seq x y z
N MET A 1 -1.94 17.59 -14.06
CA MET A 1 -2.45 16.24 -13.73
C MET A 1 -1.27 15.30 -13.77
N GLU A 2 -0.93 14.73 -12.63
CA GLU A 2 0.18 13.77 -12.53
C GLU A 2 -0.28 12.40 -12.99
N ALA A 3 0.61 11.65 -13.64
CA ALA A 3 0.29 10.31 -14.14
C ALA A 3 0.24 9.32 -12.97
N ILE A 4 -0.85 8.55 -12.90
CA ILE A 4 -0.92 7.35 -12.07
C ILE A 4 -0.28 6.23 -12.88
N VAL A 5 0.57 5.44 -12.24
CA VAL A 5 1.20 4.23 -12.79
C VAL A 5 0.77 3.05 -11.94
N TYR A 6 0.63 1.86 -12.52
CA TYR A 6 0.38 0.66 -11.74
C TYR A 6 1.43 -0.43 -11.99
N ASP A 7 1.51 -1.34 -11.02
CA ASP A 7 2.21 -2.61 -11.15
C ASP A 7 1.38 -3.73 -10.53
N VAL A 8 1.57 -4.94 -11.03
CA VAL A 8 0.83 -6.14 -10.57
C VAL A 8 1.78 -7.09 -9.86
N TYR A 9 1.26 -7.80 -8.87
CA TYR A 9 1.98 -8.86 -8.19
C TYR A 9 1.11 -10.10 -8.08
N GLU A 10 1.73 -11.26 -8.08
CA GLU A 10 1.03 -12.54 -7.97
C GLU A 10 1.37 -13.19 -6.64
N THR A 11 0.39 -13.89 -6.08
CA THR A 11 0.50 -14.62 -4.82
C THR A 11 -0.26 -15.94 -4.94
N GLN A 12 -0.08 -16.83 -3.97
CA GLN A 12 -0.91 -18.03 -3.85
C GLN A 12 -2.41 -17.74 -3.63
N TYR A 13 -2.77 -16.49 -3.31
CA TYR A 13 -4.15 -16.04 -3.08
C TYR A 13 -4.77 -15.30 -4.28
N GLY A 14 -4.01 -15.16 -5.39
CA GLY A 14 -4.42 -14.43 -6.58
C GLY A 14 -3.50 -13.24 -6.90
N THR A 15 -3.93 -12.42 -7.86
CA THR A 15 -3.20 -11.22 -8.32
C THR A 15 -3.59 -10.00 -7.50
N GLY A 16 -2.63 -9.17 -7.11
CA GLY A 16 -2.86 -7.87 -6.49
C GLY A 16 -2.35 -6.72 -7.37
N LEU A 17 -2.67 -5.49 -6.97
CA LEU A 17 -2.32 -4.26 -7.70
C LEU A 17 -1.64 -3.27 -6.77
N ILE A 18 -0.62 -2.58 -7.27
CA ILE A 18 0.03 -1.44 -6.63
C ILE A 18 -0.20 -0.23 -7.51
N LEU A 19 -0.73 0.85 -6.92
CA LEU A 19 -0.89 2.15 -7.58
C LEU A 19 0.16 3.13 -7.08
N PHE A 20 0.79 3.81 -8.02
CA PHE A 20 1.82 4.81 -7.78
C PHE A 20 1.35 6.18 -8.24
N GLN A 21 1.70 7.21 -7.45
CA GLN A 21 1.61 8.61 -7.83
C GLN A 21 2.93 9.27 -7.41
N ASN A 22 3.60 9.94 -8.34
CA ASN A 22 4.90 10.59 -8.12
C ASN A 22 5.94 9.67 -7.45
N ASP A 23 6.08 8.43 -7.92
CA ASP A 23 7.02 7.43 -7.36
C ASP A 23 6.73 7.07 -5.88
N ARG A 24 5.52 7.36 -5.40
CA ARG A 24 5.03 6.99 -4.06
C ARG A 24 3.86 6.03 -4.19
N VAL A 25 3.81 5.02 -3.33
CA VAL A 25 2.70 4.07 -3.27
C VAL A 25 1.47 4.81 -2.75
N ARG A 26 0.46 4.92 -3.60
CA ARG A 26 -0.84 5.50 -3.23
C ARG A 26 -1.78 4.45 -2.67
N GLN A 27 -1.83 3.29 -3.30
CA GLN A 27 -2.77 2.24 -2.93
C GLN A 27 -2.20 0.85 -3.22
N LEU A 28 -2.50 -0.08 -2.31
CA LEU A 28 -2.24 -1.51 -2.48
C LEU A 28 -3.60 -2.22 -2.46
N HIS A 29 -3.90 -2.97 -3.52
CA HIS A 29 -5.04 -3.86 -3.57
C HIS A 29 -4.58 -5.27 -3.29
N LEU A 30 -5.12 -5.84 -2.21
CA LEU A 30 -4.84 -7.21 -1.84
C LEU A 30 -5.29 -8.19 -2.93
N PRO A 31 -4.63 -9.35 -3.03
CA PRO A 31 -5.03 -10.36 -3.98
C PRO A 31 -6.48 -10.79 -3.70
N LEU A 32 -7.32 -10.57 -4.70
CA LEU A 32 -8.71 -10.99 -4.75
C LEU A 32 -8.88 -11.84 -6.01
N GLY A 33 -9.80 -12.81 -6.02
CA GLY A 33 -10.00 -13.66 -7.20
C GLY A 33 -10.18 -12.84 -8.49
N ASP A 34 -9.62 -13.33 -9.60
CA ASP A 34 -9.32 -12.60 -10.84
C ASP A 34 -10.42 -11.71 -11.41
N ARG A 35 -11.70 -12.06 -11.20
CA ARG A 35 -12.85 -11.29 -11.71
C ARG A 35 -12.96 -9.89 -11.11
N TYR A 36 -12.52 -9.70 -9.86
CA TYR A 36 -12.67 -8.42 -9.17
C TYR A 36 -11.62 -7.40 -9.64
N LEU A 37 -10.37 -7.84 -9.86
CA LEU A 37 -9.31 -6.96 -10.35
C LEU A 37 -9.60 -6.37 -11.72
N PHE A 38 -10.17 -7.15 -12.63
CA PHE A 38 -10.46 -6.64 -13.97
C PHE A 38 -11.49 -5.50 -13.95
N SER A 39 -12.46 -5.55 -13.03
CA SER A 39 -13.44 -4.47 -12.82
C SER A 39 -12.82 -3.21 -12.21
N GLN A 40 -11.86 -3.35 -11.29
CA GLN A 40 -11.16 -2.21 -10.70
C GLN A 40 -10.14 -1.61 -11.67
N LEU A 41 -9.39 -2.46 -12.38
CA LEU A 41 -8.46 -2.04 -13.44
C LEU A 41 -9.20 -1.31 -14.55
N SER A 42 -10.35 -1.79 -15.02
CA SER A 42 -11.10 -1.11 -16.08
C SER A 42 -11.65 0.26 -15.67
N GLN A 43 -11.93 0.49 -14.38
CA GLN A 43 -12.24 1.82 -13.86
C GLN A 43 -10.99 2.71 -13.80
N LEU A 44 -9.86 2.15 -13.35
CA LEU A 44 -8.58 2.85 -13.27
C LEU A 44 -7.99 3.19 -14.65
N VAL A 45 -8.26 2.37 -15.67
CA VAL A 45 -7.83 2.56 -17.08
C VAL A 45 -8.57 3.70 -17.78
N LYS A 46 -9.70 4.19 -17.25
CA LYS A 46 -10.31 5.45 -17.72
C LYS A 46 -9.41 6.65 -17.41
N GLU A 47 -8.63 6.56 -16.33
CA GLU A 47 -7.50 7.44 -16.10
C GLU A 47 -6.31 6.87 -16.90
N LYS A 48 -5.56 7.70 -17.63
CA LYS A 48 -4.50 7.24 -18.55
C LYS A 48 -3.34 6.61 -17.77
N VAL A 49 -3.47 5.36 -17.37
CA VAL A 49 -2.44 4.63 -16.62
C VAL A 49 -1.58 3.81 -17.59
N LEU A 50 -0.27 4.04 -17.54
CA LEU A 50 0.69 3.27 -18.31
C LEU A 50 1.08 2.02 -17.52
N PRO A 51 0.96 0.81 -18.10
CA PRO A 51 1.54 -0.39 -17.51
C PRO A 51 3.07 -0.26 -17.52
N THR A 52 3.71 -0.55 -16.39
CA THR A 52 5.15 -0.76 -16.39
C THR A 52 5.39 -2.19 -16.86
N ASN A 53 5.84 -2.38 -18.11
CA ASN A 53 6.19 -3.71 -18.64
C ASN A 53 7.36 -4.38 -17.88
N SER A 54 7.94 -3.69 -16.91
CA SER A 54 8.96 -4.17 -16.00
C SER A 54 8.36 -4.30 -14.61
N ARG A 55 8.30 -5.52 -14.10
CA ARG A 55 7.91 -5.80 -12.72
C ARG A 55 8.82 -5.02 -11.77
N SER A 56 8.26 -4.11 -11.00
CA SER A 56 9.03 -3.28 -10.07
C SER A 56 9.63 -4.14 -8.96
N LEU A 57 10.73 -3.65 -8.38
CA LEU A 57 11.34 -4.25 -7.19
C LEU A 57 10.33 -4.36 -6.05
N LEU A 58 9.40 -3.41 -5.94
CA LEU A 58 8.34 -3.44 -4.93
C LEU A 58 7.37 -4.61 -5.15
N ALA A 59 6.92 -4.85 -6.39
CA ALA A 59 6.02 -5.96 -6.68
C ALA A 59 6.66 -7.34 -6.42
N GLN A 60 7.97 -7.46 -6.61
CA GLN A 60 8.73 -8.66 -6.24
C GLN A 60 8.77 -8.85 -4.71
N ARG A 61 9.12 -7.79 -3.96
CA ARG A 61 9.16 -7.81 -2.50
C ARG A 61 7.80 -8.09 -1.85
N VAL A 62 6.73 -7.58 -2.43
CA VAL A 62 5.36 -7.89 -1.99
C VAL A 62 5.06 -9.38 -2.21
N GLU A 63 5.42 -9.96 -3.35
CA GLU A 63 5.27 -11.41 -3.56
C GLU A 63 6.08 -12.23 -2.55
N GLU A 64 7.33 -11.86 -2.29
CA GLU A 64 8.18 -12.50 -1.27
C GLU A 64 7.53 -12.49 0.11
N TYR A 65 6.95 -11.35 0.51
CA TYR A 65 6.20 -11.22 1.76
C TYR A 65 5.02 -12.21 1.82
N PHE A 66 4.23 -12.32 0.75
CA PHE A 66 3.11 -13.27 0.70
C PHE A 66 3.55 -14.75 0.64
N ARG A 67 4.80 -15.04 0.28
CA ARG A 67 5.42 -16.37 0.40
C ARG A 67 5.91 -16.67 1.82
N GLY A 68 5.71 -15.74 2.76
CA GLY A 68 6.13 -15.88 4.16
C GLY A 68 7.59 -15.49 4.41
N LEU A 69 8.27 -14.89 3.44
CA LEU A 69 9.60 -14.34 3.66
C LEU A 69 9.49 -13.06 4.49
N ARG A 70 10.40 -12.89 5.44
CA ARG A 70 10.48 -11.64 6.19
C ARG A 70 11.02 -10.54 5.28
N VAL A 71 10.16 -9.56 4.99
CA VAL A 71 10.50 -8.39 4.19
C VAL A 71 10.08 -7.14 4.96
N GLU A 72 11.01 -6.23 5.16
CA GLU A 72 10.74 -4.89 5.70
C GLU A 72 10.51 -3.92 4.53
N PHE A 73 9.74 -2.85 4.70
CA PHE A 73 9.38 -1.90 3.64
C PHE A 73 9.72 -0.44 3.99
N ASP A 74 10.74 -0.23 4.83
CA ASP A 74 11.10 1.09 5.39
C ASP A 74 11.51 2.12 4.32
N ASP A 75 12.02 1.66 3.19
CA ASP A 75 12.43 2.46 2.04
C ASP A 75 11.27 2.86 1.12
N VAL A 76 10.07 2.30 1.32
CA VAL A 76 8.91 2.57 0.48
C VAL A 76 8.24 3.87 0.89
N LYS A 77 8.22 4.82 -0.05
CA LYS A 77 7.50 6.08 0.13
C LYS A 77 6.01 5.87 -0.16
N VAL A 78 5.15 6.27 0.77
CA VAL A 78 3.69 6.19 0.63
C VAL A 78 3.13 7.59 0.40
N TYR A 79 2.18 7.72 -0.51
CA TYR A 79 1.42 8.94 -0.74
C TYR A 79 0.29 9.05 0.28
N ASP A 80 0.31 10.08 1.12
CA ASP A 80 -0.64 10.28 2.22
C ASP A 80 -1.13 11.74 2.33
N GLU A 81 -0.84 12.59 1.33
CA GLU A 81 -1.13 14.03 1.35
C GLU A 81 -2.62 14.32 1.50
N ASP A 82 -3.46 13.51 0.85
CA ASP A 82 -4.93 13.62 0.89
C ASP A 82 -5.56 13.14 2.20
N TYR A 83 -4.78 12.53 3.12
CA TYR A 83 -5.33 11.99 4.35
C TYR A 83 -5.49 13.06 5.43
N PRO A 84 -6.59 13.01 6.21
CA PRO A 84 -6.71 13.82 7.42
C PRO A 84 -5.55 13.56 8.38
N GLU A 85 -5.15 14.58 9.14
CA GLU A 85 -3.99 14.51 10.04
C GLU A 85 -4.07 13.33 11.02
N LEU A 86 -5.23 13.06 11.60
CA LEU A 86 -5.42 11.89 12.47
C LEU A 86 -5.06 10.57 11.76
N ARG A 87 -5.46 10.42 10.49
CA ARG A 87 -5.19 9.21 9.70
C ARG A 87 -3.69 9.07 9.39
N LYS A 88 -3.00 10.18 9.07
CA LYS A 88 -1.54 10.19 8.92
C LYS A 88 -0.84 9.74 10.20
N LEU A 89 -1.26 10.25 11.36
CA LEU A 89 -0.71 9.86 12.66
C LEU A 89 -0.93 8.38 12.97
N VAL A 90 -2.13 7.85 12.70
CA VAL A 90 -2.42 6.42 12.88
C VAL A 90 -1.53 5.57 11.97
N PHE A 91 -1.37 5.91 10.70
CA PHE A 91 -0.49 5.16 9.79
C PHE A 91 0.98 5.25 10.19
N GLN A 92 1.46 6.41 10.66
CA GLN A 92 2.81 6.53 11.21
C GLN A 92 3.01 5.67 12.46
N ALA A 93 2.01 5.53 13.32
CA ALA A 93 2.07 4.64 14.48
C ALA A 93 2.07 3.16 14.06
N LEU A 94 1.22 2.78 13.10
CA LEU A 94 1.15 1.42 12.58
C LEU A 94 2.47 0.96 11.94
N ARG A 95 3.18 1.84 11.22
CA ARG A 95 4.51 1.51 10.63
C ARG A 95 5.59 1.19 11.66
N LYS A 96 5.38 1.50 12.95
CA LYS A 96 6.34 1.16 14.01
C LYS A 96 6.13 -0.24 14.59
N VAL A 97 5.01 -0.88 14.26
CA VAL A 97 4.75 -2.27 14.65
C VAL A 97 5.62 -3.17 13.80
N LYS A 98 6.49 -3.96 14.43
CA LYS A 98 7.45 -4.80 13.72
C LYS A 98 6.78 -6.04 13.13
N TYR A 99 7.41 -6.64 12.13
CA TYR A 99 6.98 -7.91 11.57
C TYR A 99 6.75 -8.97 12.66
N GLY A 100 5.58 -9.60 12.64
CA GLY A 100 5.19 -10.64 13.60
C GLY A 100 4.70 -10.13 14.96
N GLU A 101 4.72 -8.82 15.21
CA GLU A 101 4.15 -8.22 16.41
C GLU A 101 2.71 -7.77 16.20
N SER A 102 1.97 -7.60 17.29
CA SER A 102 0.63 -7.01 17.29
C SER A 102 0.55 -5.87 18.29
N CYS A 103 -0.38 -4.94 18.07
CA CYS A 103 -0.70 -3.88 19.02
C CYS A 103 -2.21 -3.75 19.17
N SER A 104 -2.65 -3.15 20.27
CA SER A 104 -4.08 -2.90 20.51
C SER A 104 -4.52 -1.57 19.90
N TYR A 105 -5.81 -1.43 19.62
CA TYR A 105 -6.39 -0.14 19.24
C TYR A 105 -6.15 0.96 20.30
N GLY A 106 -6.20 0.60 21.58
CA GLY A 106 -5.90 1.53 22.68
C GLY A 106 -4.46 2.05 22.64
N TYR A 107 -3.50 1.19 22.28
CA TYR A 107 -2.11 1.61 22.06
C TYR A 107 -2.01 2.65 20.94
N LEU A 108 -2.65 2.41 19.79
CA LEU A 108 -2.66 3.35 18.67
C LEU A 108 -3.30 4.69 19.04
N ALA A 109 -4.45 4.67 19.73
CA ALA A 109 -5.13 5.88 20.18
C ALA A 109 -4.27 6.72 21.15
N HIS A 110 -3.56 6.07 22.07
CA HIS A 110 -2.63 6.75 22.96
C HIS A 110 -1.39 7.29 22.22
N ALA A 111 -0.88 6.57 21.22
CA ALA A 111 0.26 6.99 20.43
C ALA A 111 -0.03 8.22 19.56
N THR A 112 -1.28 8.39 19.11
CA THR A 112 -1.69 9.52 18.24
C THR A 112 -2.21 10.73 18.99
N SER A 113 -2.86 10.53 20.14
CA SER A 113 -3.40 11.63 20.99
C SER A 113 -2.35 12.60 21.52
N LYS A 114 -1.10 12.15 21.73
CA LYS A 114 0.01 13.01 22.19
C LYS A 114 0.49 14.03 21.15
N LYS A 115 0.06 13.92 19.89
CA LYS A 115 0.50 14.78 18.77
C LYS A 115 -0.60 15.67 18.21
N THR A 116 -1.85 15.48 18.65
CA THR A 116 -3.00 16.31 18.31
C THR A 116 -3.27 17.29 19.45
N THR A 117 -2.39 18.27 19.64
CA THR A 117 -2.70 19.46 20.46
C THR A 117 -2.94 20.60 19.47
N PRO A 118 -4.03 21.38 19.61
CA PRO A 118 -4.34 22.51 18.74
C PRO A 118 -3.25 23.60 18.78
#